data_AF-A0A554LTF0-F1
#
_entry.id   AF-A0A554LTF0-F1
#
_cell.length_a   1.000
_cell.length_b   1.000
_cell.length_c   1.000
_cell.angle_alpha   90.00
_cell.angle_beta   90.00
_cell.angle_gamma   90.00
#
_symmetry.space_group_name_H-M   'P 1'
#
loop_
_entity.id
_entity.type
_entity.pdbx_description
1 polymer ?
#
loop_
_entity_poly.entity_id
_entity_poly.type
_entity_poly.pdbx_seq_one_letter_code
_entity_poly.pdbx_strand_id
1 'polypeptide(L)'
;MIIYLYGPDSYRRQEKFNEIISSYKKKNENFSLYYFDLGEDGGFGKLADFLKEQSLFGGSKMAVVSGSDLLEKSEQKNYIKLLKSNLETQGITILISESGKPTKDFNFLIKEPVIFQEFKNLEGADLQRFILREAKKRIIVIDGESREFLGRIYKDNNWGLVTELDKLSLLDEKNIKRVFAASVFWRD
;
A
#
# COMPACT_ATOMS: atom_id res chain seq x y z
N MET A 1 -1.60 -2.92 18.32
CA MET A 1 -0.65 -3.21 17.21
C MET A 1 -0.77 -2.14 16.13
N ILE A 2 0.35 -1.67 15.58
CA ILE A 2 0.37 -0.71 14.46
C ILE A 2 1.11 -1.32 13.27
N ILE A 3 0.56 -1.14 12.07
CA ILE A 3 1.20 -1.47 10.80
C ILE A 3 1.38 -0.19 9.99
N TYR A 4 2.61 0.11 9.59
CA TYR A 4 2.96 1.32 8.84
C TYR A 4 3.58 0.97 7.48
N LEU A 5 2.84 1.23 6.41
CA LEU A 5 3.34 1.08 5.04
C LEU A 5 3.75 2.45 4.51
N TYR A 6 4.94 2.57 3.92
CA TYR A 6 5.37 3.86 3.39
C TYR A 6 6.24 3.77 2.15
N GLY A 7 6.31 4.84 1.36
CA GLY A 7 7.23 4.99 0.25
C GLY A 7 6.56 5.41 -1.07
N PRO A 8 7.33 5.79 -2.09
CA PRO A 8 6.80 6.38 -3.32
C PRO A 8 5.98 5.40 -4.19
N ASP A 9 6.23 4.10 -4.10
CA ASP A 9 5.58 3.12 -4.96
C ASP A 9 4.17 2.76 -4.45
N SER A 10 3.19 3.52 -4.90
CA SER A 10 1.79 3.37 -4.49
C SER A 10 1.15 2.08 -4.97
N TYR A 11 1.56 1.52 -6.11
CA TYR A 11 0.99 0.26 -6.61
C TYR A 11 1.31 -0.89 -5.65
N ARG A 12 2.61 -1.12 -5.36
CA ARG A 12 2.99 -2.21 -4.46
C ARG A 12 2.53 -1.97 -3.02
N ARG A 13 2.48 -0.72 -2.58
CA ARG A 13 1.91 -0.36 -1.27
C ARG A 13 0.42 -0.72 -1.20
N GLN A 14 -0.35 -0.42 -2.24
CA GLN A 14 -1.77 -0.76 -2.33
C GLN A 14 -1.99 -2.29 -2.40
N GLU A 15 -1.15 -3.03 -3.14
CA GLU A 15 -1.20 -4.50 -3.14
C GLU A 15 -1.03 -5.06 -1.71
N LYS A 16 -0.01 -4.58 -0.98
CA LYS A 16 0.23 -5.04 0.41
C LYS A 16 -0.86 -4.62 1.36
N PHE A 17 -1.38 -3.41 1.21
CA PHE A 17 -2.52 -2.92 1.98
C PHE A 17 -3.73 -3.86 1.82
N ASN A 18 -4.08 -4.22 0.59
CA ASN A 18 -5.18 -5.13 0.31
C ASN A 18 -4.94 -6.54 0.88
N GLU A 19 -3.70 -7.02 0.83
CA GLU A 19 -3.27 -8.30 1.44
C GLU A 19 -3.50 -8.30 2.97
N ILE A 20 -3.12 -7.21 3.65
CA ILE A 20 -3.28 -7.07 5.10
C ILE A 20 -4.77 -7.05 5.48
N ILE A 21 -5.58 -6.23 4.78
CA ILE A 21 -7.02 -6.15 4.99
C ILE A 21 -7.68 -7.52 4.78
N SER A 22 -7.33 -8.20 3.69
CA SER A 22 -7.87 -9.53 3.39
C SER A 22 -7.47 -10.56 4.44
N SER A 23 -6.22 -10.53 4.91
CA SER A 23 -5.72 -11.42 5.96
C SER A 23 -6.41 -11.15 7.30
N TYR A 24 -6.66 -9.88 7.63
CA TYR A 24 -7.39 -9.50 8.84
C TYR A 24 -8.83 -10.02 8.83
N LYS A 25 -9.55 -9.82 7.71
CA LYS A 25 -10.92 -10.32 7.52
C LYS A 25 -11.02 -11.85 7.59
N LYS A 26 -10.00 -12.58 7.10
CA LYS A 26 -9.96 -14.05 7.14
C LYS A 26 -9.65 -14.61 8.53
N LYS A 27 -8.82 -13.92 9.32
CA LYS A 27 -8.34 -14.40 10.63
C LYS A 27 -9.31 -14.11 11.78
N ASN A 28 -10.19 -13.13 11.61
CA ASN A 28 -11.11 -12.69 12.65
C ASN A 28 -12.52 -12.91 12.13
N GLU A 29 -13.30 -13.77 12.78
CA GLU A 29 -14.71 -13.98 12.42
C GLU A 29 -15.61 -12.86 12.96
N ASN A 30 -15.24 -12.31 14.13
CA ASN A 30 -15.91 -11.18 14.76
C ASN A 30 -14.94 -10.00 14.84
N PHE A 31 -15.08 -9.04 13.93
CA PHE A 31 -14.23 -7.84 13.88
C PHE A 31 -14.98 -6.60 13.47
N SER A 32 -14.42 -5.46 13.86
CA SER A 32 -14.82 -4.14 13.39
C SER A 32 -13.71 -3.53 12.56
N LEU A 33 -13.99 -3.15 11.31
CA LEU A 33 -13.03 -2.48 10.43
C LEU A 33 -13.62 -1.17 9.94
N TYR A 34 -12.92 -0.07 10.20
CA TYR A 34 -13.34 1.28 9.81
C TYR A 34 -12.20 2.06 9.17
N TYR A 35 -12.56 2.91 8.22
CA TYR A 35 -11.65 3.82 7.52
C TYR A 35 -11.83 5.23 8.08
N PHE A 36 -10.72 5.90 8.33
CA PHE A 36 -10.66 7.25 8.88
C PHE A 36 -9.76 8.11 8.01
N ASP A 37 -10.35 9.09 7.35
CA ASP A 37 -9.60 10.17 6.71
C ASP A 37 -9.41 11.30 7.71
N LEU A 38 -8.16 11.58 8.05
CA LEU A 38 -7.80 12.64 9.00
C LEU A 38 -7.82 14.04 8.38
N GLY A 39 -7.95 14.15 7.06
CA GLY A 39 -8.20 15.42 6.38
C GLY A 39 -9.67 15.87 6.39
N GLU A 40 -10.61 14.98 6.75
CA GLU A 40 -12.02 15.32 6.88
C GLU A 40 -12.34 15.98 8.24
N ASP A 41 -13.34 16.86 8.25
CA ASP A 41 -13.84 17.50 9.47
C ASP A 41 -14.22 16.45 10.53
N GLY A 42 -13.56 16.53 11.68
CA GLY A 42 -13.75 15.62 12.79
C GLY A 42 -13.19 14.20 12.59
N GLY A 43 -12.45 13.94 11.52
CA GLY A 43 -11.84 12.64 11.22
C GLY A 43 -10.95 12.13 12.35
N PHE A 44 -10.12 13.01 12.93
CA PHE A 44 -9.31 12.68 14.10
C PHE A 44 -10.14 12.33 15.34
N GLY A 45 -11.22 13.07 15.60
CA GLY A 45 -12.14 12.79 16.71
C GLY A 45 -12.78 11.41 16.58
N LYS A 46 -13.30 11.09 15.39
CA LYS A 46 -13.90 9.77 15.08
C LYS A 46 -12.90 8.63 15.30
N LEU A 47 -11.65 8.79 14.87
CA LEU A 47 -10.59 7.80 15.12
C LEU A 47 -10.33 7.64 16.62
N ALA A 48 -10.19 8.75 17.34
CA ALA A 48 -9.90 8.73 18.77
C ALA A 48 -11.02 8.04 19.58
N ASP A 49 -12.27 8.27 19.22
CA ASP A 49 -13.42 7.63 19.88
C ASP A 49 -13.47 6.12 19.56
N PHE A 50 -13.30 5.75 18.29
CA PHE A 50 -13.26 4.34 17.88
C PHE A 50 -12.19 3.52 18.62
N LEU A 51 -11.01 4.10 18.84
CA LEU A 51 -9.90 3.45 19.56
C LEU A 51 -10.11 3.38 21.08
N LYS A 52 -10.90 4.28 21.67
CA LYS A 52 -11.23 4.26 23.10
C LYS A 52 -12.36 3.28 23.43
N GLU A 53 -13.32 3.14 22.52
CA GLU A 53 -14.43 2.22 22.69
C GLU A 53 -13.91 0.79 22.91
N GLN A 54 -14.43 0.10 23.93
CA GLN A 54 -14.21 -1.33 24.03
C GLN A 54 -15.09 -2.07 23.01
N SER A 55 -14.60 -3.19 22.50
CA SER A 55 -15.41 -4.04 21.63
C SER A 55 -16.50 -4.71 22.46
N LEU A 56 -17.77 -4.32 22.24
CA LEU A 56 -18.91 -4.89 22.98
C LEU A 56 -19.06 -6.40 22.82
N PHE A 57 -18.50 -6.96 21.74
CA PHE A 57 -18.60 -8.38 21.41
C PHE A 57 -17.27 -9.14 21.55
N GLY A 58 -16.26 -8.53 22.19
CA GLY A 58 -14.94 -9.15 22.35
C GLY A 58 -14.15 -9.36 21.04
N GLY A 59 -14.67 -8.87 19.91
CA GLY A 59 -14.01 -8.97 18.60
C GLY A 59 -12.86 -7.97 18.44
N SER A 60 -11.92 -8.25 17.54
CA SER A 60 -10.80 -7.35 17.27
C SER A 60 -11.26 -6.12 16.47
N LYS A 61 -10.53 -5.02 16.60
CA LYS A 61 -10.76 -3.75 15.89
C LYS A 61 -9.61 -3.46 14.94
N MET A 62 -9.92 -2.99 13.75
CA MET A 62 -8.96 -2.42 12.81
C MET A 62 -9.39 -1.01 12.41
N ALA A 63 -8.52 -0.03 12.67
CA ALA A 63 -8.62 1.31 12.12
C ALA A 63 -7.68 1.42 10.92
N VAL A 64 -8.21 1.85 9.78
CA VAL A 64 -7.44 2.20 8.60
C VAL A 64 -7.37 3.72 8.52
N VAL A 65 -6.18 4.28 8.45
CA VAL A 65 -5.97 5.72 8.59
C VAL A 65 -5.27 6.30 7.37
N SER A 66 -5.80 7.41 6.85
CA SER A 66 -5.23 8.22 5.76
C SER A 66 -5.24 9.71 6.13
N GLY A 67 -4.52 10.54 5.35
CA GLY A 67 -4.55 12.00 5.50
C GLY A 67 -3.83 12.51 6.74
N SER A 68 -2.91 11.74 7.32
CA SER A 68 -2.24 12.13 8.58
C SER A 68 -1.30 13.33 8.42
N ASP A 69 -0.86 13.59 7.19
CA ASP A 69 -0.10 14.75 6.76
C ASP A 69 -0.93 16.03 6.64
N LEU A 70 -2.26 15.90 6.54
CA LEU A 70 -3.20 17.02 6.47
C LEU A 70 -3.57 17.59 7.84
N LEU A 71 -3.24 16.89 8.92
CA LEU A 71 -3.51 17.34 10.28
C LEU A 71 -2.79 18.65 10.61
N GLU A 72 -3.49 19.55 11.31
CA GLU A 72 -2.85 20.72 11.88
C GLU A 72 -1.78 20.35 12.93
N LYS A 73 -0.80 21.23 13.14
CA LYS A 73 0.28 21.00 14.13
C LYS A 73 -0.22 20.71 15.54
N SER A 74 -1.33 21.33 15.93
CA SER A 74 -2.02 21.11 17.21
C SER A 74 -2.52 19.66 17.33
N GLU A 75 -3.16 19.15 16.28
CA GLU A 75 -3.72 17.80 16.21
C GLU A 75 -2.65 16.73 16.02
N GLN A 76 -1.57 17.01 15.28
CA GLN A 76 -0.45 16.07 15.12
C GLN A 76 0.13 15.60 16.47
N LYS A 77 0.26 16.50 17.45
CA LYS A 77 0.73 16.13 18.80
C LYS A 77 -0.23 15.15 19.48
N ASN A 78 -1.54 15.39 19.36
CA ASN A 78 -2.56 14.52 19.93
C ASN A 78 -2.61 13.18 19.21
N TYR A 79 -2.44 13.17 17.89
CA TYR A 79 -2.36 11.97 17.07
C TYR A 79 -1.14 11.10 17.43
N ILE A 80 0.04 11.71 17.57
CA ILE A 80 1.24 11.00 18.05
C ILE A 80 1.00 10.36 19.43
N LYS A 81 0.37 11.10 20.35
CA LYS A 81 0.04 10.59 21.69
C LYS A 81 -0.94 9.41 21.60
N LEU A 82 -1.96 9.53 20.76
CA LEU A 82 -2.97 8.48 20.52
C LEU A 82 -2.32 7.20 19.97
N LEU A 83 -1.48 7.32 18.94
CA LEU A 83 -0.76 6.18 18.37
C LEU A 83 0.17 5.52 19.40
N LYS A 84 0.96 6.31 20.14
CA LYS A 84 1.87 5.77 21.16
C LYS A 84 1.12 5.03 22.28
N SER A 85 -0.05 5.53 22.68
CA SER A 85 -0.90 4.85 23.67
C SER A 85 -1.51 3.52 23.17
N ASN A 86 -1.45 3.24 21.86
CA ASN A 86 -2.02 2.05 21.22
C ASN A 86 -0.98 1.09 20.62
N LEU A 87 0.32 1.33 20.85
CA LEU A 87 1.40 0.49 20.31
C LEU A 87 1.21 -0.99 20.67
N GLU A 88 0.89 -1.25 21.94
CA GLU A 88 0.80 -2.60 22.52
C GLU A 88 -0.62 -2.99 22.93
N THR A 89 -1.63 -2.18 22.62
CA THR A 89 -3.02 -2.50 22.94
C THR A 89 -3.46 -3.76 22.20
N GLN A 90 -3.86 -4.77 22.98
CA GLN A 90 -4.37 -6.03 22.45
C GLN A 90 -5.74 -5.85 21.81
N GLY A 91 -6.03 -6.62 20.76
CA GLY A 91 -7.30 -6.55 20.05
C GLY A 91 -7.47 -5.33 19.14
N ILE A 92 -6.56 -4.36 19.14
CA ILE A 92 -6.58 -3.19 18.26
C ILE A 92 -5.44 -3.26 17.24
N THR A 93 -5.79 -3.09 15.96
CA THR A 93 -4.84 -2.90 14.86
C THR A 93 -5.06 -1.54 14.22
N ILE A 94 -3.98 -0.78 14.00
CA ILE A 94 -4.02 0.48 13.26
C ILE A 94 -3.17 0.30 12.00
N LEU A 95 -3.77 0.42 10.81
CA LEU A 95 -3.08 0.36 9.53
C LEU A 95 -2.97 1.76 8.95
N ILE A 96 -1.74 2.20 8.72
CA ILE A 96 -1.41 3.51 8.15
C ILE A 96 -0.62 3.28 6.87
N SER A 97 -0.95 4.01 5.80
CA SER A 97 -0.28 3.88 4.50
C SER A 97 0.01 5.24 3.89
N GLU A 98 1.28 5.65 3.87
CA GLU A 98 1.71 6.98 3.46
C GLU A 98 2.69 6.96 2.27
N SER A 99 2.75 8.03 1.49
CA SER A 99 3.68 8.12 0.34
C SER A 99 5.12 8.44 0.76
N GLY A 100 5.29 9.14 1.89
CA GLY A 100 6.58 9.64 2.36
C GLY A 100 7.16 8.84 3.53
N LYS A 101 8.47 9.03 3.76
CA LYS A 101 9.07 8.64 5.05
C LYS A 101 8.45 9.45 6.19
N PRO A 102 8.31 8.87 7.38
CA PRO A 102 7.79 9.60 8.52
C PRO A 102 8.72 10.76 8.88
N THR A 103 8.15 11.88 9.31
CA THR A 103 8.92 13.00 9.84
C THR A 103 9.56 12.64 11.19
N LYS A 104 10.45 13.51 11.70
CA LYS A 104 11.19 13.26 12.95
C LYS A 104 10.29 12.86 14.12
N ASP A 105 9.12 13.49 14.24
CA ASP A 105 8.18 13.25 15.33
C ASP A 105 7.45 11.90 15.20
N PHE A 106 7.34 11.38 13.97
CA PHE A 106 6.75 10.08 13.64
C PHE A 106 7.78 8.96 13.45
N ASN A 107 9.07 9.19 13.73
CA ASN A 107 10.13 8.19 13.60
C ASN A 107 9.90 6.91 14.43
N PHE A 108 8.99 6.92 15.40
CA PHE A 108 8.61 5.72 16.14
C PHE A 108 7.82 4.71 15.28
N LEU A 109 7.22 5.14 14.16
CA LEU A 109 6.48 4.27 13.23
C LEU A 109 7.38 3.34 12.42
N ILE A 110 8.70 3.57 12.43
CA ILE A 110 9.70 2.73 11.75
C ILE A 110 10.64 2.06 12.76
N LYS A 111 10.11 1.77 13.96
CA LYS A 111 10.80 1.08 15.05
C LYS A 111 9.86 0.09 15.70
N GLU A 112 10.43 -0.92 16.36
CA GLU A 112 9.64 -1.81 17.21
C GLU A 112 8.90 -1.01 18.30
N PRO A 113 7.65 -1.39 18.65
CA PRO A 113 6.92 -2.59 18.22
C PRO A 113 6.09 -2.43 16.94
N VAL A 114 6.24 -1.34 16.19
CA VAL A 114 5.49 -1.12 14.95
C VAL A 114 5.98 -2.07 13.86
N ILE A 115 5.05 -2.72 13.16
CA ILE A 115 5.36 -3.50 11.96
C ILE A 115 5.40 -2.51 10.80
N PHE A 116 6.54 -2.35 10.14
CA PHE A 116 6.65 -1.40 9.04
C PHE A 116 7.24 -2.02 7.78
N GLN A 117 6.88 -1.46 6.63
CA GLN A 117 7.43 -1.86 5.34
C GLN A 117 7.61 -0.65 4.42
N GLU A 118 8.82 -0.50 3.87
CA GLU A 118 9.15 0.53 2.89
C GLU A 118 8.94 0.04 1.45
N PHE A 119 8.37 0.89 0.60
CA PHE A 119 8.09 0.69 -0.81
C PHE A 119 8.84 1.73 -1.65
N LYS A 120 10.17 1.66 -1.65
CA LYS A 120 11.03 2.46 -2.54
C LYS A 120 10.83 2.06 -3.98
N ASN A 121 11.08 2.95 -4.93
CA ASN A 121 11.08 2.61 -6.35
C ASN A 121 11.97 1.39 -6.66
N LEU A 122 11.54 0.60 -7.63
CA LEU A 122 12.25 -0.60 -8.07
C LEU A 122 13.31 -0.24 -9.11
N GLU A 123 14.49 -0.83 -8.98
CA GLU A 123 15.59 -0.61 -9.93
C GLU A 123 16.27 -1.93 -10.29
N GLY A 124 16.98 -1.93 -11.43
CA GLY A 124 17.80 -3.05 -11.88
C GLY A 124 17.07 -4.40 -11.82
N ALA A 125 17.69 -5.37 -11.15
CA ALA A 125 17.18 -6.73 -11.05
C ALA A 125 15.82 -6.83 -10.31
N ASP A 126 15.55 -5.95 -9.33
CA ASP A 126 14.27 -5.95 -8.61
C ASP A 126 13.11 -5.54 -9.51
N LEU A 127 13.31 -4.51 -10.34
CA LEU A 127 12.33 -4.11 -11.35
C LEU A 127 12.08 -5.23 -12.36
N GLN A 128 13.14 -5.87 -12.84
CA GLN A 128 13.02 -6.99 -13.79
C GLN A 128 12.25 -8.17 -13.20
N ARG A 129 12.52 -8.53 -11.94
CA ARG A 129 11.76 -9.58 -11.23
C ARG A 129 10.30 -9.20 -11.03
N PHE A 130 10.03 -7.93 -10.71
CA PHE A 130 8.67 -7.43 -10.57
C PHE A 130 7.88 -7.53 -11.88
N ILE A 131 8.43 -7.04 -13.00
CA ILE A 131 7.76 -7.14 -14.30
C ILE A 131 7.46 -8.60 -14.65
N LEU A 132 8.43 -9.50 -14.46
CA LEU A 132 8.25 -10.92 -14.74
C LEU A 132 7.14 -11.54 -13.87
N ARG A 133 7.09 -11.19 -12.58
CA ARG A 133 6.04 -11.63 -11.65
C ARG A 133 4.67 -11.12 -12.08
N GLU A 134 4.55 -9.84 -12.41
CA GLU A 134 3.28 -9.23 -12.83
C GLU A 134 2.79 -9.75 -14.18
N ALA A 135 3.69 -10.03 -15.12
CA ALA A 135 3.37 -10.67 -16.39
C ALA A 135 2.86 -12.11 -16.18
N LYS A 136 3.52 -12.87 -15.29
CA LYS A 136 3.11 -14.25 -14.96
C LYS A 136 1.71 -14.30 -14.34
N LYS A 137 1.35 -13.34 -13.47
CA LYS A 137 -0.02 -13.24 -12.90
C LYS A 137 -1.09 -13.12 -14.00
N ARG A 138 -0.72 -12.58 -15.16
CA ARG A 138 -1.59 -12.34 -16.33
C ARG A 138 -1.42 -13.39 -17.42
N ILE A 139 -0.65 -14.44 -17.18
CA ILE A 139 -0.38 -15.52 -18.15
C ILE A 139 0.26 -14.95 -19.43
N ILE A 140 1.11 -13.92 -19.28
CA ILE A 140 1.89 -13.34 -20.37
C ILE A 140 3.32 -13.86 -20.27
N VAL A 141 3.88 -14.25 -21.42
CA VAL A 141 5.30 -14.55 -21.57
C VAL A 141 5.98 -13.36 -22.22
N ILE A 142 6.94 -12.76 -21.52
CA ILE A 142 7.70 -11.62 -22.02
C ILE A 142 9.18 -11.98 -22.15
N ASP A 143 9.76 -11.70 -23.31
CA ASP A 143 11.20 -11.91 -23.53
C ASP A 143 12.05 -10.88 -22.75
N GLY A 144 13.36 -11.14 -22.67
CA GLY A 144 14.29 -10.29 -21.92
C GLY A 144 14.32 -8.85 -22.43
N GLU A 145 14.39 -8.68 -23.76
CA GLU A 145 14.45 -7.36 -24.39
C GLU A 145 13.19 -6.52 -24.16
N SER A 146 12.00 -7.12 -24.30
CA SER A 146 10.73 -6.40 -24.07
C SER A 146 10.58 -6.03 -22.60
N ARG A 147 11.03 -6.90 -21.68
CA ARG A 147 11.03 -6.61 -20.25
C ARG A 147 11.96 -5.46 -19.87
N GLU A 148 13.16 -5.41 -20.45
CA GLU A 148 14.07 -4.26 -20.30
C GLU A 148 13.47 -2.98 -20.87
N PHE A 149 12.83 -3.08 -22.04
CA PHE A 149 12.14 -1.96 -22.67
C PHE A 149 11.02 -1.40 -21.79
N LEU A 150 10.11 -2.25 -21.30
CA LEU A 150 9.04 -1.84 -20.38
C LEU A 150 9.61 -1.23 -19.09
N GLY A 151 10.65 -1.84 -18.51
CA GLY A 151 11.30 -1.30 -17.30
C GLY A 151 11.89 0.08 -17.49
N ARG A 152 12.37 0.43 -18.69
CA ARG A 152 12.86 1.78 -19.00
C ARG A 152 11.71 2.78 -19.19
N ILE A 153 10.67 2.40 -19.93
CA ILE A 153 9.55 3.30 -20.25
C ILE A 153 8.74 3.64 -19.00
N TYR A 154 8.47 2.64 -18.16
CA TYR A 154 7.65 2.79 -16.98
C TYR A 154 8.47 2.91 -15.70
N LYS A 155 9.70 3.44 -15.80
CA LYS A 155 10.55 3.69 -14.62
C LYS A 155 9.78 4.52 -13.60
N ASP A 156 9.77 4.06 -12.35
CA ASP A 156 9.06 4.68 -11.21
C ASP A 156 7.53 4.78 -11.37
N ASN A 157 6.95 4.26 -12.46
CA ASN A 157 5.52 4.26 -12.75
C ASN A 157 4.96 2.84 -12.82
N ASN A 158 4.93 2.16 -11.67
CA ASN A 158 4.45 0.77 -11.60
C ASN A 158 2.95 0.64 -11.91
N TRP A 159 2.14 1.68 -11.68
CA TRP A 159 0.74 1.70 -12.14
C TRP A 159 0.64 1.64 -13.66
N GLY A 160 1.41 2.48 -14.36
CA GLY A 160 1.47 2.47 -15.82
C GLY A 160 1.99 1.14 -16.36
N LEU A 161 3.06 0.61 -15.78
CA LEU A 161 3.63 -0.69 -16.16
C LEU A 161 2.59 -1.80 -16.06
N VAL A 162 1.88 -1.86 -14.93
CA VAL A 162 0.90 -2.91 -14.68
C VAL A 162 -0.31 -2.76 -15.59
N THR A 163 -0.80 -1.53 -15.78
CA THR A 163 -1.87 -1.24 -16.74
C THR A 163 -1.49 -1.69 -18.14
N GLU A 164 -0.23 -1.52 -18.53
CA GLU A 164 0.25 -1.96 -19.84
C GLU A 164 0.29 -3.49 -19.94
N LEU A 165 0.74 -4.17 -18.89
CA LEU A 165 0.63 -5.64 -18.83
C LEU A 165 -0.83 -6.09 -18.87
N ASP A 166 -1.77 -5.38 -18.24
CA ASP A 166 -3.20 -5.67 -18.34
C ASP A 166 -3.67 -5.57 -19.80
N LYS A 167 -3.29 -4.53 -20.54
CA LYS A 167 -3.62 -4.42 -21.97
C LYS A 167 -3.04 -5.55 -22.81
N LEU A 168 -1.76 -5.85 -22.62
CA LEU A 168 -1.09 -6.97 -23.30
C LEU A 168 -1.77 -8.30 -23.00
N SER A 169 -2.34 -8.46 -21.80
CA SER A 169 -3.09 -9.67 -21.43
C SER A 169 -4.37 -9.87 -22.24
N LEU A 170 -4.90 -8.81 -22.87
CA LEU A 170 -6.13 -8.87 -23.68
C LEU A 170 -5.87 -9.29 -25.13
N LEU A 171 -4.62 -9.30 -25.58
CA LEU A 171 -4.25 -9.72 -26.93
C LEU A 171 -4.32 -11.24 -27.06
N ASP A 172 -4.64 -11.74 -28.25
CA ASP A 172 -4.67 -13.19 -28.51
C ASP A 172 -3.27 -13.81 -28.36
N GLU A 173 -2.24 -13.09 -28.81
CA GLU A 173 -0.84 -13.47 -28.64
C GLU A 173 -0.38 -13.20 -27.20
N LYS A 174 0.00 -14.27 -26.48
CA LYS A 174 0.52 -14.19 -25.11
C LYS A 174 2.05 -14.13 -25.05
N ASN A 175 2.73 -14.39 -26.17
CA ASN A 175 4.19 -14.30 -26.28
C ASN A 175 4.59 -12.92 -26.81
N ILE A 176 4.87 -12.00 -25.88
CA ILE A 176 5.24 -10.63 -26.22
C ILE A 176 6.73 -10.57 -26.55
N LYS A 177 7.00 -10.24 -27.82
CA LYS A 177 8.34 -9.98 -28.36
C LYS A 177 8.43 -8.53 -28.82
N ARG A 178 9.64 -7.97 -28.81
CA ARG A 178 9.88 -6.53 -29.05
C ARG A 178 9.30 -5.99 -30.36
N VAL A 179 9.30 -6.80 -31.43
CA VAL A 179 8.71 -6.44 -32.73
C VAL A 179 7.21 -6.15 -32.61
N PHE A 180 6.52 -6.88 -31.74
CA PHE A 180 5.09 -6.71 -31.48
C PHE A 180 4.81 -5.53 -30.55
N ALA A 181 5.62 -5.37 -29.49
CA ALA A 181 5.49 -4.26 -28.54
C ALA A 181 5.54 -2.90 -29.25
N ALA A 182 6.56 -2.65 -30.09
CA ALA A 182 6.66 -1.38 -30.81
C ALA A 182 5.42 -1.09 -31.68
N SER A 183 4.85 -2.10 -32.35
CA SER A 183 3.68 -1.88 -33.23
C SER A 183 2.38 -1.50 -32.50
N VAL A 184 2.27 -1.86 -31.21
CA VAL A 184 1.10 -1.55 -30.37
C VAL A 184 1.22 -0.15 -29.75
N PHE A 185 2.45 0.32 -29.45
CA PHE A 185 2.67 1.62 -28.81
C PHE A 185 2.63 2.83 -29.76
N TRP A 186 2.66 2.65 -31.09
CA TRP A 186 2.66 3.74 -32.09
C TRP A 186 1.38 3.80 -32.94
N ARG A 187 0.26 3.28 -32.43
CA ARG A 187 -1.07 3.49 -33.03
C ARG A 187 -1.88 4.41 -32.14
N ASP A 188 -1.51 5.69 -32.14
CA ASP A 188 -2.36 6.85 -31.82
C ASP A 188 -1.80 8.07 -32.56
#